data_AF-A0AAE7NNV8-F1
#
_entry.id   AF-A0AAE7NNV8-F1
#
_cell.length_a   1.000
_cell.length_b   1.000
_cell.length_c   1.000
_cell.angle_alpha   90.00
_cell.angle_beta   90.00
_cell.angle_gamma   90.00
#
_symmetry.space_group_name_H-M   'P 1'
#
loop_
_entity.id
_entity.type
_entity.pdbx_description
1 polymer ?
#
loop_
_entity_poly.entity_id
_entity_poly.type
_entity_poly.pdbx_seq_one_letter_code
_entity_poly.pdbx_strand_id
1 'polypeptide(L)'
;MRFLDMLHAVHGFTLVIHGDAKGADWCADRWATKNRLPIERFPAHWKLHHNGAGPIRNRQMLDEAKPGLVIAFPGGSGTADMMKQAREAGVRVIDLSKERNRIAVTEQWRIATRTGALSQAAPSSASPKITTAGAQPTASATAMETSGRSER
;
A
#
# COMPACT_ATOMS: atom_id res chain seq x y z
N MET A 1 10.21 -5.16 2.78
CA MET A 1 10.54 -5.38 1.35
C MET A 1 11.76 -4.52 1.13
N ARG A 2 12.98 -5.09 1.08
CA ARG A 2 14.23 -4.37 1.42
C ARG A 2 14.40 -2.98 0.77
N PHE A 3 14.05 -2.85 -0.50
CA PHE A 3 14.14 -1.57 -1.21
C PHE A 3 13.16 -0.51 -0.70
N LEU A 4 11.93 -0.90 -0.29
CA LEU A 4 11.00 0.03 0.32
C LEU A 4 11.51 0.52 1.68
N ASP A 5 12.12 -0.35 2.48
CA ASP A 5 12.73 0.03 3.76
C ASP A 5 13.84 1.07 3.54
N MET A 6 14.73 0.85 2.55
CA MET A 6 15.81 1.78 2.20
C MET A 6 15.29 3.12 1.67
N LEU A 7 14.36 3.07 0.72
CA LEU A 7 13.82 4.28 0.09
C LEU A 7 12.96 5.07 1.08
N HIS A 8 12.23 4.40 1.97
CA HIS A 8 11.47 5.06 3.03
C HIS A 8 12.40 5.80 3.99
N ALA A 9 13.53 5.19 4.38
CA ALA A 9 14.52 5.89 5.19
C ALA A 9 15.05 7.15 4.48
N VAL A 10 15.35 7.07 3.18
CA VAL A 10 15.91 8.20 2.41
C VAL A 10 14.88 9.29 2.08
N HIS A 11 13.63 8.92 1.79
CA HIS A 11 12.62 9.86 1.29
C HIS A 11 11.49 10.17 2.26
N GLY A 12 11.36 9.43 3.37
CA GLY A 12 10.34 9.67 4.39
C GLY A 12 8.91 9.50 3.87
N PHE A 13 8.56 8.33 3.33
CA PHE A 13 7.21 8.11 2.79
C PHE A 13 6.13 8.35 3.86
N THR A 14 5.11 9.14 3.52
CA THR A 14 3.97 9.45 4.38
C THR A 14 2.67 8.78 3.93
N LEU A 15 2.61 8.29 2.70
CA LEU A 15 1.47 7.62 2.08
C LEU A 15 1.99 6.62 1.05
N VAL A 16 1.34 5.45 0.96
CA VAL A 16 1.58 4.46 -0.09
C VAL A 16 0.35 4.34 -0.98
N ILE A 17 0.54 4.57 -2.27
CA ILE A 17 -0.50 4.46 -3.30
C ILE A 17 -0.20 3.22 -4.15
N HIS A 18 -1.18 2.34 -4.37
CA HIS A 18 -1.02 1.18 -5.25
C HIS A 18 -2.33 0.75 -5.91
N GLY A 19 -2.20 -0.12 -6.93
CA GLY A 19 -3.29 -0.52 -7.81
C GLY A 19 -4.15 -1.70 -7.38
N ASP A 20 -4.04 -2.10 -6.12
CA ASP A 20 -4.69 -3.30 -5.59
C ASP A 20 -4.50 -4.59 -6.42
N ALA A 21 -3.37 -4.71 -7.13
CA ALA A 21 -3.06 -5.91 -7.91
C ALA A 21 -2.28 -6.95 -7.08
N LYS A 22 -2.20 -8.18 -7.61
CA LYS A 22 -1.26 -9.19 -7.10
C LYS A 22 0.19 -8.75 -7.38
N GLY A 23 1.14 -9.26 -6.61
CA GLY A 23 2.56 -9.00 -6.82
C GLY A 23 3.04 -7.73 -6.11
N ALA A 24 3.58 -6.77 -6.87
CA ALA A 24 4.21 -5.56 -6.32
C ALA A 24 3.25 -4.76 -5.43
N ASP A 25 2.01 -4.55 -5.88
CA ASP A 25 0.97 -3.80 -5.16
C ASP A 25 0.63 -4.48 -3.82
N TRP A 26 0.38 -5.80 -3.83
CA TRP A 26 0.16 -6.57 -2.60
C TRP A 26 1.35 -6.54 -1.63
N CYS A 27 2.58 -6.60 -2.14
CA CYS A 27 3.78 -6.47 -1.32
C CYS A 27 3.91 -5.07 -0.71
N ALA A 28 3.58 -4.02 -1.47
CA ALA A 28 3.59 -2.63 -1.00
C ALA A 28 2.53 -2.41 0.09
N ASP A 29 1.32 -2.94 -0.09
CA ASP A 29 0.24 -2.91 0.88
C ASP A 29 0.66 -3.50 2.24
N ARG A 30 1.19 -4.73 2.22
CA ARG A 30 1.65 -5.41 3.44
C ARG A 30 2.80 -4.67 4.10
N TRP A 31 3.71 -4.12 3.31
CA TRP A 31 4.83 -3.34 3.81
C TRP A 31 4.35 -2.04 4.47
N ALA A 32 3.43 -1.31 3.84
CA ALA A 32 2.85 -0.08 4.38
C ALA A 32 2.07 -0.35 5.66
N THR A 33 1.24 -1.40 5.67
CA THR A 33 0.50 -1.87 6.84
C THR A 33 1.43 -2.17 8.02
N LYS A 34 2.51 -2.91 7.77
CA LYS A 34 3.52 -3.24 8.79
C LYS A 34 4.19 -1.98 9.37
N ASN A 35 4.45 -0.97 8.54
CA ASN A 35 5.07 0.29 8.95
C ASN A 35 4.06 1.35 9.40
N ARG A 36 2.76 1.01 9.49
CA ARG A 36 1.68 1.92 9.89
C ARG A 36 1.60 3.19 9.03
N LEU A 37 1.94 3.05 7.75
CA LEU A 37 1.77 4.13 6.78
C LEU A 37 0.33 4.11 6.25
N PRO A 38 -0.30 5.28 6.05
CA PRO A 38 -1.52 5.41 5.25
C PRO A 38 -1.39 4.72 3.90
N ILE A 39 -2.51 4.15 3.42
CA ILE A 39 -2.59 3.40 2.17
C ILE A 39 -3.80 3.86 1.37
N GLU A 40 -3.58 4.21 0.10
CA GLU A 40 -4.64 4.42 -0.88
C GLU A 40 -4.58 3.34 -1.97
N ARG A 41 -5.73 2.68 -2.17
CA ARG A 41 -5.87 1.57 -3.10
C ARG A 41 -6.73 1.99 -4.29
N PHE A 42 -6.22 1.74 -5.49
CA PHE A 42 -6.92 2.03 -6.74
C PHE A 42 -7.17 0.71 -7.50
N PRO A 43 -8.25 -0.03 -7.20
CA PRO A 43 -8.55 -1.27 -7.91
C PRO A 43 -8.96 -0.98 -9.37
N ALA A 44 -8.48 -1.80 -10.30
CA ALA A 44 -8.86 -1.65 -11.70
C ALA A 44 -10.26 -2.23 -11.97
N HIS A 45 -11.12 -1.44 -12.63
CA HIS A 45 -12.49 -1.83 -12.98
C HIS A 45 -12.56 -2.70 -14.26
N TRP A 46 -12.02 -3.93 -14.19
CA TRP A 46 -11.92 -4.86 -15.32
C TRP A 46 -13.25 -5.19 -16.00
N LYS A 47 -14.35 -5.28 -15.22
CA LYS A 47 -15.69 -5.53 -15.76
C LYS A 47 -16.18 -4.41 -16.66
N LEU A 48 -15.76 -3.17 -16.40
CA LEU A 48 -16.22 -1.98 -17.11
C LEU A 48 -15.32 -1.62 -18.29
N HIS A 49 -14.00 -1.70 -18.11
CA HIS A 49 -13.04 -1.18 -19.08
C HIS A 49 -12.21 -2.27 -19.79
N HIS A 50 -12.43 -3.54 -19.45
CA HIS A 50 -11.71 -4.68 -20.04
C HIS A 50 -10.19 -4.44 -20.00
N ASN A 51 -9.49 -4.60 -21.14
CA ASN A 51 -8.04 -4.40 -21.25
C ASN A 51 -7.58 -2.97 -20.92
N GLY A 52 -8.47 -1.98 -20.99
CA GLY A 52 -8.19 -0.59 -20.64
C GLY A 52 -8.21 -0.31 -19.14
N ALA A 53 -8.71 -1.23 -18.31
CA ALA A 53 -8.89 -0.99 -16.87
C ALA A 53 -7.57 -0.69 -16.14
N GLY A 54 -6.49 -1.38 -16.52
CA GLY A 54 -5.15 -1.13 -15.95
C GLY A 54 -4.64 0.28 -16.26
N PRO A 55 -4.49 0.67 -17.54
CA PRO A 55 -4.04 2.00 -17.91
C PRO A 55 -4.91 3.15 -17.39
N ILE A 56 -6.23 2.98 -17.37
CA ILE A 56 -7.16 3.98 -16.81
C ILE A 56 -6.90 4.15 -15.31
N ARG A 57 -6.83 3.05 -14.57
CA ARG A 57 -6.49 3.07 -13.14
C ARG A 57 -5.13 3.70 -12.88
N ASN A 58 -4.14 3.36 -13.71
CA ASN A 58 -2.80 3.92 -13.63
C ASN A 58 -2.83 5.45 -13.72
N ARG A 59 -3.64 5.98 -14.64
CA ARG A 59 -3.84 7.42 -14.79
C ARG A 59 -4.53 8.03 -13.57
N GLN A 60 -5.57 7.38 -13.06
CA GLN A 60 -6.28 7.82 -11.85
C GLN A 60 -5.35 7.94 -10.64
N MET A 61 -4.46 6.96 -10.42
CA MET A 61 -3.47 7.04 -9.33
C MET A 61 -2.57 8.28 -9.44
N LEU A 62 -2.23 8.72 -10.65
CA LEU A 62 -1.38 9.90 -10.86
C LEU A 62 -2.17 11.20 -10.71
N ASP A 63 -3.38 11.25 -11.26
CA ASP A 63 -4.20 12.47 -11.31
C ASP A 63 -4.87 12.79 -9.97
N GLU A 64 -5.37 11.76 -9.28
CA GLU A 64 -6.14 11.92 -8.04
C GLU A 64 -5.22 11.96 -6.82
N ALA A 65 -4.32 10.97 -6.68
CA ALA A 65 -3.45 10.84 -5.51
C ALA A 65 -2.14 11.63 -5.60
N LYS A 66 -1.77 12.13 -6.80
CA LYS A 66 -0.66 13.06 -7.05
C LYS A 66 0.66 12.68 -6.35
N PRO A 67 1.19 11.46 -6.58
CA PRO A 67 2.40 11.00 -5.91
C PRO A 67 3.62 11.84 -6.31
N GLY A 68 4.51 12.12 -5.35
CA GLY A 68 5.80 12.75 -5.62
C GLY A 68 6.88 11.79 -6.16
N LEU A 69 6.65 10.48 -6.05
CA LEU A 69 7.59 9.45 -6.49
C LEU A 69 6.83 8.16 -6.88
N VAL A 70 7.19 7.58 -8.02
CA VAL A 70 6.77 6.23 -8.43
C VAL A 70 7.95 5.28 -8.33
N ILE A 71 7.74 4.13 -7.67
CA ILE A 71 8.73 3.06 -7.54
C ILE A 71 8.25 1.89 -8.38
N ALA A 72 8.94 1.63 -9.49
CA ALA A 72 8.60 0.55 -10.39
C ALA A 72 9.44 -0.69 -10.07
N PHE A 73 8.78 -1.77 -9.64
CA PHE A 73 9.40 -3.08 -9.49
C PHE A 73 9.47 -3.80 -10.86
N PRO A 74 10.36 -4.80 -11.03
CA PRO A 74 10.34 -5.64 -12.22
C PRO A 74 8.93 -6.16 -12.51
N GLY A 75 8.44 -5.96 -13.73
CA GLY A 75 7.08 -6.28 -14.12
C GLY A 75 6.87 -6.17 -15.63
N GLY A 76 5.64 -6.42 -16.08
CA GLY A 76 5.27 -6.46 -17.50
C GLY A 76 4.72 -5.14 -18.03
N SER A 77 3.78 -5.26 -18.99
CA SER A 77 3.15 -4.12 -19.68
C SER A 77 2.51 -3.11 -18.74
N GLY A 78 1.83 -3.55 -17.68
CA GLY A 78 1.20 -2.64 -16.71
C GLY A 78 2.20 -1.76 -15.97
N THR A 79 3.38 -2.29 -15.62
CA THR A 79 4.46 -1.50 -15.02
C THR A 79 5.07 -0.53 -16.05
N ALA A 80 5.28 -0.99 -17.28
CA ALA A 80 5.80 -0.14 -18.35
C ALA A 80 4.89 1.05 -18.65
N ASP A 81 3.57 0.80 -18.69
CA ASP A 81 2.54 1.83 -18.84
C ASP A 81 2.56 2.84 -17.69
N MET A 82 2.55 2.39 -16.43
CA MET A 82 2.66 3.27 -15.26
C MET A 82 3.92 4.16 -15.33
N MET A 83 5.08 3.57 -15.66
CA MET A 83 6.32 4.35 -15.79
C MET A 83 6.25 5.39 -16.92
N LYS A 84 5.58 5.07 -18.03
CA LYS A 84 5.38 6.01 -19.13
C LYS A 84 4.50 7.18 -18.67
N GLN A 85 3.32 6.89 -18.14
CA GLN A 85 2.37 7.91 -17.69
C GLN A 85 2.94 8.80 -16.57
N ALA A 86 3.69 8.21 -15.63
CA ALA A 86 4.34 8.96 -14.55
C ALA A 86 5.37 9.97 -15.09
N ARG A 87 6.19 9.56 -16.08
CA ARG A 87 7.15 10.47 -16.72
C ARG A 87 6.46 11.59 -17.50
N GLU A 88 5.38 11.27 -18.21
CA GLU A 88 4.56 12.26 -18.92
C GLU A 88 3.91 13.26 -17.95
N ALA A 89 3.54 12.81 -16.74
CA ALA A 89 3.03 13.65 -15.67
C ALA A 89 4.13 14.41 -14.89
N GLY A 90 5.40 14.27 -15.26
CA GLY A 90 6.53 14.91 -14.56
C GLY A 90 6.84 14.31 -13.18
N VAL A 91 6.27 13.15 -12.85
CA VAL A 91 6.51 12.45 -11.59
C VAL A 91 7.82 11.67 -11.68
N ARG A 92 8.65 11.79 -10.64
CA ARG A 92 9.94 11.08 -10.56
C ARG A 92 9.70 9.57 -10.51
N VAL A 93 10.45 8.80 -11.30
CA VAL A 93 10.37 7.34 -11.35
C VAL A 93 11.70 6.70 -10.94
N ILE A 94 11.66 5.77 -9.98
CA ILE A 94 12.77 4.86 -9.67
C ILE A 94 12.44 3.48 -10.24
N ASP A 95 13.14 3.08 -11.29
CA ASP A 95 12.96 1.77 -11.95
C ASP A 95 13.91 0.72 -11.36
N LEU A 96 13.39 -0.13 -10.48
CA LEU A 96 14.14 -1.21 -9.82
C LEU A 96 14.35 -2.43 -10.71
N SER A 97 13.88 -2.43 -11.97
CA SER A 97 14.27 -3.44 -12.96
C SER A 97 15.71 -3.27 -13.44
N LYS A 98 16.27 -2.06 -13.31
CA LYS A 98 17.64 -1.75 -13.74
C LYS A 98 18.61 -1.94 -12.59
N GLU A 99 19.64 -2.76 -12.81
CA GLU A 99 20.67 -3.02 -11.81
C GLU A 99 21.33 -1.74 -11.30
N ARG A 100 21.68 -0.82 -12.20
CA ARG A 100 22.25 0.49 -11.85
C ARG A 100 21.42 1.26 -10.82
N ASN A 101 20.09 1.16 -10.91
CA ASN A 101 19.19 1.88 -10.01
C ASN A 101 19.13 1.18 -8.63
N ARG A 102 19.17 -0.16 -8.60
CA ARG A 102 19.26 -0.94 -7.35
C ARG A 102 20.55 -0.62 -6.58
N ILE A 103 21.67 -0.53 -7.30
CA ILE A 103 22.97 -0.13 -6.74
C ILE A 103 22.88 1.30 -6.21
N ALA A 104 22.36 2.24 -7.00
CA ALA A 104 22.22 3.64 -6.59
C ALA A 104 21.36 3.81 -5.33
N VAL A 105 20.23 3.12 -5.21
CA VAL A 105 19.38 3.15 -4.00
C VAL A 105 20.14 2.63 -2.78
N THR A 106 20.89 1.52 -2.95
CA THR A 106 21.69 0.95 -1.86
C THR A 106 22.76 1.93 -1.39
N GLU A 107 23.42 2.62 -2.32
CA GLU A 107 24.48 3.57 -2.00
C GLU A 107 23.95 4.85 -1.35
N GLN A 108 22.87 5.41 -1.88
CA GLN A 108 22.19 6.56 -1.27
C GLN A 108 21.79 6.27 0.18
N TRP A 109 21.23 5.09 0.43
CA TRP A 109 20.86 4.66 1.78
C TRP A 109 22.09 4.50 2.69
N ARG A 110 23.21 3.95 2.20
CA ARG A 110 24.46 3.86 2.97
C ARG A 110 25.02 5.23 3.34
N ILE A 111 24.98 6.18 2.41
CA ILE A 111 25.45 7.55 2.67
C ILE A 111 24.56 8.21 3.73
N ALA A 112 23.23 8.10 3.58
CA ALA A 112 22.27 8.68 4.53
C ALA A 112 22.43 8.10 5.96
N THR A 113 22.69 6.79 6.07
CA THR A 113 22.93 6.12 7.37
C THR A 113 24.28 6.53 7.99
N ARG A 114 25.35 6.69 7.21
CA ARG A 114 26.69 7.07 7.73
C ARG A 114 26.82 8.55 8.10
N THR A 115 26.12 9.43 7.41
CA THR A 115 26.20 10.88 7.63
C THR A 115 25.32 11.37 8.79
N GLY A 116 24.59 10.48 9.47
CA GLY A 116 23.64 10.86 10.52
C GLY A 116 22.44 11.66 10.00
N ALA A 117 22.29 11.81 8.69
CA ALA A 117 21.19 12.52 8.04
C ALA A 117 19.85 11.79 8.20
N LEU A 118 19.87 10.49 8.51
CA LEU A 118 18.69 9.76 8.96
C LEU A 118 18.44 10.03 10.45
N SER A 119 17.73 11.13 10.75
CA SER A 119 17.16 11.32 12.08
C SER A 119 16.21 10.16 12.41
N GLN A 120 16.28 9.68 13.65
CA GLN A 120 15.87 8.36 14.08
C GLN A 120 14.46 7.94 13.67
N ALA A 121 14.37 6.97 12.77
CA ALA A 121 13.22 6.09 12.64
C ALA A 121 13.73 4.64 12.57
N ALA A 122 13.99 4.06 13.74
CA ALA A 122 14.24 2.62 13.90
C ALA A 122 13.18 2.03 14.85
N PRO A 123 12.88 0.71 14.73
CA PRO A 123 11.52 0.20 14.83
C PRO A 123 11.16 -0.19 16.26
N SER A 124 9.95 0.16 16.71
CA SER A 124 9.37 -0.49 17.90
C SER A 124 8.85 -1.87 17.51
N SER A 125 9.75 -2.86 17.59
CA SER A 125 9.38 -4.27 17.76
C SER A 125 8.84 -4.47 19.18
N ALA A 126 7.56 -4.22 19.36
CA ALA A 126 6.82 -4.67 20.53
C ALA A 126 5.43 -5.14 20.05
N SER A 127 5.33 -6.42 19.71
CA SER A 127 4.02 -7.08 19.62
C SER A 127 3.43 -7.16 21.03
N PRO A 128 2.24 -6.64 21.31
CA PRO A 128 1.53 -7.02 22.52
C PRO A 128 1.12 -8.49 22.38
N LYS A 129 1.49 -9.31 23.38
CA LYS A 129 0.97 -10.66 23.54
C LYS A 129 -0.55 -10.55 23.70
N ILE A 130 -1.30 -11.06 22.72
CA ILE A 130 -2.74 -11.29 22.90
C ILE A 130 -2.85 -12.57 23.72
N THR A 131 -3.11 -12.40 25.01
CA THR A 131 -3.48 -13.49 25.91
C THR A 131 -4.91 -13.90 25.61
N THR A 132 -5.08 -15.19 25.28
CA THR A 132 -6.36 -15.87 25.15
C THR A 132 -7.06 -15.98 26.50
N ALA A 133 -8.26 -15.42 26.60
CA ALA A 133 -9.33 -15.77 27.55
C ALA A 133 -10.62 -15.27 26.87
N GLY A 134 -11.68 -16.03 26.61
CA GLY A 134 -12.22 -17.17 27.33
C GLY A 134 -13.67 -16.83 27.67
N ALA A 135 -14.59 -17.71 27.27
CA ALA A 135 -15.99 -17.85 27.74
C ALA A 135 -17.09 -16.94 27.16
N GLN A 136 -18.07 -17.60 26.53
CA GLN A 136 -19.48 -17.19 26.47
C GLN A 136 -20.13 -17.18 27.87
N PRO A 137 -21.24 -16.47 28.04
CA PRO A 137 -22.47 -17.13 28.53
C PRO A 137 -23.69 -16.74 27.66
N THR A 138 -24.45 -17.70 27.13
CA THR A 138 -25.71 -18.28 27.65
C THR A 138 -26.87 -17.29 27.87
N ALA A 139 -28.00 -17.67 27.27
CA ALA A 139 -29.29 -17.00 27.24
C ALA A 139 -29.90 -16.68 28.61
N SER A 140 -30.79 -15.68 28.63
CA SER A 140 -31.96 -15.70 29.50
C SER A 140 -33.14 -14.97 28.87
N ALA A 141 -34.29 -15.60 29.03
CA ALA A 141 -35.61 -15.22 28.54
C ALA A 141 -36.20 -14.03 29.33
N THR A 142 -37.08 -13.28 28.68
CA THR A 142 -38.24 -12.67 29.34
C THR A 142 -39.38 -12.67 28.33
N ALA A 143 -40.39 -13.48 28.62
CA ALA A 143 -41.71 -13.42 28.01
C ALA A 143 -42.55 -12.38 28.73
N MET A 144 -43.38 -11.62 28.01
CA MET A 144 -44.73 -11.28 28.45
C MET A 144 -45.57 -10.81 27.25
N GLU A 145 -46.72 -11.48 27.11
CA GLU A 145 -47.78 -11.29 26.13
C GLU A 145 -48.43 -9.90 26.22
N THR A 146 -49.09 -9.45 25.14
CA THR A 146 -50.56 -9.40 25.08
C THR A 146 -51.07 -8.95 23.69
N SER A 147 -51.95 -9.80 23.15
CA SER A 147 -53.20 -9.51 22.42
C SER A 147 -53.25 -8.45 21.31
N GLY A 148 -53.64 -8.88 20.11
CA GLY A 148 -54.03 -7.98 19.02
C GLY A 148 -54.51 -8.68 17.75
N ARG A 149 -55.63 -9.38 17.85
CA ARG A 149 -56.41 -10.04 16.79
C ARG A 149 -56.86 -9.04 15.69
N SER A 150 -56.85 -9.48 14.42
CA SER A 150 -57.98 -9.40 13.45
C SER A 150 -57.61 -8.95 12.02
N GLU A 151 -57.71 -9.91 11.10
CA GLU A 151 -58.34 -9.85 9.76
C GLU A 151 -58.16 -8.61 8.86
N ARG A 152 -57.45 -8.74 7.73
CA ARG A 152 -57.96 -9.08 6.38
C ARG A 152 -56.84 -9.02 5.35
#